data_AF-A0A8J6AIW5-F1
#
_entry.id   AF-A0A8J6AIW5-F1
#
_cell.length_a   1.000
_cell.length_b   1.000
_cell.length_c   1.000
_cell.angle_alpha   90.00
_cell.angle_beta   90.00
_cell.angle_gamma   90.00
#
_symmetry.space_group_name_H-M   'P 1'
#
loop_
_entity.id
_entity.type
_entity.pdbx_description
1 polymer ?
#
loop_
_entity_poly.entity_id
_entity_poly.type
_entity_poly.pdbx_seq_one_letter_code
_entity_poly.pdbx_strand_id
1 'polypeptide(L)' 'MTKWRVCHCQKAFEKFKNYSPYDEEENIRKEVKGDVENAFLDLVQYMKNKSQHFANRLHDILKGKTPCNRS' A
#
# COMPACT_ATOMS: atom_id res chain seq x y z
N MET A 1 11.43 7.49 -9.34
CA MET A 1 10.50 8.46 -9.95
C MET A 1 9.30 7.72 -10.56
N THR A 2 8.28 7.40 -9.78
CA THR A 2 7.01 6.87 -10.30
C THR A 2 6.02 8.03 -10.42
N LYS A 3 6.09 8.78 -11.52
CA LYS A 3 5.15 9.88 -11.77
C LYS A 3 3.86 9.33 -12.39
N TRP A 4 3.03 8.72 -11.55
CA TRP A 4 1.67 8.31 -11.91
C TRP A 4 0.67 9.11 -11.07
N ARG A 5 -0.37 9.65 -11.72
CA ARG A 5 -1.45 10.37 -11.03
C ARG A 5 -2.32 9.37 -10.29
N VAL A 6 -2.85 9.75 -9.13
CA VAL A 6 -3.70 8.88 -8.28
C VAL A 6 -4.84 8.24 -9.09
N CYS A 7 -5.58 9.04 -9.88
CA CYS A 7 -6.66 8.51 -10.74
C CYS A 7 -6.17 7.51 -11.79
N HIS A 8 -4.93 7.62 -12.26
CA HIS A 8 -4.36 6.66 -13.19
C HIS A 8 -4.04 5.34 -12.48
N CYS A 9 -3.42 5.40 -11.30
CA CYS A 9 -3.14 4.21 -10.48
C CYS A 9 -4.42 3.47 -10.10
N GLN A 10 -5.47 4.18 -9.69
CA GLN A 10 -6.76 3.56 -9.36
C GLN A 10 -7.37 2.80 -10.54
N LYS A 11 -7.38 3.40 -11.74
CA LYS A 11 -7.85 2.73 -12.96
C LYS A 11 -6.98 1.53 -13.34
N ALA A 12 -5.67 1.61 -13.10
CA ALA A 12 -4.78 0.48 -13.34
C ALA A 12 -5.08 -0.68 -12.37
N PHE A 13 -5.36 -0.38 -11.09
CA PHE A 13 -5.75 -1.38 -10.10
C PHE A 13 -7.11 -2.02 -10.42
N GLU A 14 -8.11 -1.24 -10.84
CA GLU A 14 -9.39 -1.79 -11.30
C GLU A 14 -9.23 -2.77 -12.47
N LYS A 15 -8.38 -2.44 -13.45
CA LYS A 15 -8.08 -3.36 -14.54
C LYS A 15 -7.29 -4.58 -14.09
N PHE A 16 -6.39 -4.40 -13.13
CA PHE A 16 -5.55 -5.47 -12.59
C PHE A 16 -6.39 -6.61 -11.99
N LYS A 17 -7.53 -6.30 -11.36
CA LYS A 17 -8.48 -7.29 -10.84
C LYS A 17 -9.02 -8.26 -11.88
N ASN A 18 -9.02 -7.89 -13.16
CA ASN A 18 -9.44 -8.78 -14.24
C ASN A 18 -8.37 -9.82 -14.60
N TYR A 19 -7.10 -9.58 -14.24
CA TYR A 19 -5.96 -10.44 -14.55
C TYR A 19 -5.52 -11.30 -13.36
N SER A 20 -5.92 -10.93 -12.14
CA SER A 20 -5.53 -11.60 -10.91
C SER A 20 -6.75 -11.87 -10.04
N PRO A 21 -6.90 -13.09 -9.49
CA PRO A 21 -7.94 -13.38 -8.51
C PRO A 21 -7.66 -12.76 -7.13
N TYR A 22 -6.44 -12.27 -6.89
CA TYR A 22 -6.01 -11.67 -5.65
C TYR A 22 -6.03 -10.14 -5.72
N ASP A 23 -6.34 -9.50 -4.58
CA ASP A 23 -6.21 -8.06 -4.42
C ASP A 23 -4.76 -7.59 -4.57
N GLU A 24 -4.58 -6.31 -4.88
CA GLU A 24 -3.26 -5.76 -5.18
C GLU A 24 -2.28 -5.93 -4.01
N GLU A 25 -2.79 -5.74 -2.78
CA GLU A 25 -2.01 -5.93 -1.55
C GLU A 25 -1.61 -7.38 -1.33
N GLU A 26 -2.48 -8.34 -1.64
CA GLU A 26 -2.18 -9.76 -1.48
C GLU A 26 -1.15 -10.22 -2.52
N ASN A 27 -1.26 -9.77 -3.76
CA ASN A 27 -0.25 -10.04 -4.79
C ASN A 27 1.12 -9.46 -4.42
N ILE A 28 1.16 -8.24 -3.90
CA ILE A 28 2.43 -7.64 -3.44
C ILE A 28 3.06 -8.50 -2.34
N ARG A 29 2.27 -8.99 -1.39
CA ARG A 29 2.77 -9.88 -0.32
C ARG A 29 3.26 -11.24 -0.83
N LYS A 30 2.77 -11.72 -1.97
CA LYS A 30 3.20 -12.98 -2.58
C LYS A 30 4.48 -12.83 -3.37
N GLU A 31 4.62 -11.74 -4.13
CA GLU A 31 5.72 -11.51 -5.04
C GLU A 31 6.94 -10.86 -4.37
N VAL A 32 6.71 -10.02 -3.36
CA VAL A 32 7.76 -9.19 -2.75
C VAL A 32 7.76 -9.34 -1.23
N LYS A 33 8.95 -9.30 -0.63
CA LYS A 33 9.16 -9.45 0.82
C LYS A 33 10.03 -8.35 1.40
N GLY A 34 9.89 -8.11 2.70
CA GLY A 34 10.75 -7.21 3.46
C GLY A 34 10.38 -5.73 3.28
N ASP A 35 11.37 -4.85 3.22
CA ASP A 35 11.11 -3.40 3.18
C ASP A 35 10.44 -2.94 1.90
N VAL A 36 10.71 -3.64 0.80
CA VAL A 36 10.10 -3.36 -0.51
C VAL A 36 8.61 -3.70 -0.49
N GLU A 37 8.22 -4.79 0.17
CA GLU A 37 6.82 -5.16 0.40
C GLU A 37 6.08 -4.05 1.13
N ASN A 38 6.63 -3.58 2.26
CA ASN A 38 6.03 -2.52 3.06
C ASN A 38 5.89 -1.21 2.28
N ALA A 39 6.91 -0.83 1.49
CA ALA A 39 6.87 0.39 0.68
C ALA A 39 5.77 0.36 -0.38
N PHE A 40 5.57 -0.78 -1.04
CA PHE A 40 4.50 -0.93 -2.03
C PHE A 40 3.12 -0.98 -1.37
N LEU A 41 2.96 -1.66 -0.23
CA LEU A 41 1.70 -1.69 0.52
C LEU A 41 1.28 -0.29 0.98
N ASP A 42 2.21 0.49 1.53
CA ASP A 42 1.96 1.89 1.93
C ASP A 42 1.50 2.74 0.73
N LEU A 43 2.15 2.58 -0.43
CA LEU A 43 1.79 3.29 -1.64
C LEU A 43 0.39 2.91 -2.13
N VAL A 44 0.05 1.63 -2.15
CA VAL A 44 -1.28 1.15 -2.57
C VAL A 44 -2.36 1.67 -1.63
N GLN A 45 -2.15 1.61 -0.31
CA GLN A 45 -3.11 2.14 0.67
C GLN A 45 -3.29 3.66 0.53
N TYR A 46 -2.21 4.40 0.32
CA TYR A 46 -2.29 5.85 0.05
C TYR A 46 -3.11 6.16 -1.21
N MET A 47 -2.90 5.40 -2.29
CA MET A 47 -3.62 5.59 -3.56
C MET A 47 -5.10 5.18 -3.48
N LYS A 48 -5.44 4.17 -2.66
CA LYS A 48 -6.82 3.75 -2.40
C LYS A 48 -7.57 4.79 -1.57
N ASN A 49 -7.01 5.17 -0.43
CA ASN A 49 -7.62 6.16 0.46
C ASN A 49 -6.57 6.91 1.28
N LYS A 50 -6.25 8.11 0.82
CA LYS A 50 -5.26 8.99 1.45
C LYS A 50 -5.59 9.29 2.92
N SER A 51 -6.84 9.65 3.21
CA SER A 51 -7.27 10.05 4.56
C SER A 51 -7.19 8.87 5.54
N GLN A 52 -7.65 7.70 5.10
CA GLN A 52 -7.60 6.49 5.91
C GLN A 52 -6.16 6.02 6.17
N HIS A 53 -5.28 6.10 5.16
CA HIS A 53 -3.87 5.76 5.34
C HIS A 53 -3.22 6.60 6.46
N PHE A 54 -3.43 7.92 6.45
CA PHE A 54 -2.89 8.77 7.52
C PHE A 54 -3.56 8.55 8.87
N ALA A 55 -4.87 8.29 8.89
CA ALA A 55 -5.59 7.96 10.13
C ALA A 55 -5.03 6.68 10.78
N ASN A 56 -4.81 5.64 9.99
CA ASN A 56 -4.24 4.38 10.46
C ASN A 56 -2.81 4.57 10.98
N ARG A 57 -1.98 5.29 10.23
CA ARG A 57 -0.58 5.57 10.63
C ARG A 57 -0.50 6.39 11.91
N LEU A 58 -1.34 7.41 12.05
CA LEU A 58 -1.43 8.19 13.28
C LEU A 58 -1.88 7.32 14.45
N HIS A 59 -2.91 6.50 14.25
CA HIS A 59 -3.41 5.58 15.28
C HIS A 59 -2.36 4.56 15.72
N ASP A 60 -1.57 4.00 14.80
CA ASP A 60 -0.48 3.07 15.15
C ASP A 60 0.63 3.77 15.96
N ILE A 61 1.01 4.99 15.58
CA ILE A 61 1.98 5.81 16.34
C ILE A 61 1.47 6.07 17.76
N LEU A 62 0.19 6.46 17.89
CA LEU A 62 -0.43 6.74 19.19
C LEU A 62 -0.56 5.49 20.07
N LYS A 63 -0.65 4.30 19.47
CA LYS A 63 -0.62 3.01 20.19
C LYS A 63 0.78 2.54 20.56
N GLY A 64 1.81 3.35 20.35
CA GLY A 64 3.20 3.00 20.69
C GLY A 64 3.82 1.98 19.74
N LYS A 65 3.18 1.69 18.60
CA LYS A 65 3.86 0.99 17.50
C LYS A 65 4.77 2.01 16.83
N THR A 66 6.03 2.03 17.25
CA THR A 66 7.03 2.84 16.56
C THR A 66 7.22 2.29 15.15
N PRO A 67 7.37 3.15 14.11
CA PRO A 67 7.77 2.69 12.78
C PRO A 67 9.21 2.17 12.72
N CYS A 68 9.89 2.06 13.86
CA CYS A 68 11.33 1.82 13.96
C CYS A 68 11.62 0.66 14.90
N ASN A 69 11.59 -0.56 14.35
CA ASN A 69 12.51 -1.68 14.59
C ASN A 69 11.93 -2.94 13.94
N ARG A 70 12.23 -3.13 12.66
CA ARG A 70 12.37 -4.47 12.06
C ARG A 70 13.77 -4.51 11.46
N SER A 71 14.75 -4.68 12.34
CA SER A 71 16.11 -5.11 11.98
C SER A 71 16.10 -6.55 11.50
#